data_AF-Q9GRC1-F1
#
_entry.id   AF-Q9GRC1-F1
#
_cell.length_a   1.000
_cell.length_b   1.000
_cell.length_c   1.000
_cell.angle_alpha   90.00
_cell.angle_beta   90.00
_cell.angle_gamma   90.00
#
_symmetry.space_group_name_H-M   'P 1'
#
loop_
_entity.id
_entity.type
_entity.pdbx_description
1 polymer ?
#
loop_
_entity_poly.entity_id
_entity_poly.type
_entity_poly.pdbx_seq_one_letter_code
_entity_poly.pdbx_strand_id
1 'polypeptide(L)'
;MLVIAVLMFCVPSLSALRESDVEEGKTSILNCPAQYKISLIDAKYGLHNRFVTATKKAAALCNGKKQCSIKASNGVFGDPYKGKKKRLLIKYSCAHNGETSTKIANGKEHTSSASLKCSGIKYTIRVIEAEYGISQRWNDGTSKVRKMCDGLKECMVPAVNYMFGDPAVGKKKDLRVRYKCTS
;
A
#
# COMPACT_ATOMS: atom_id res chain seq x y z
N MET A 1 13.26 21.07 35.54
CA MET A 1 13.01 19.84 34.77
C MET A 1 11.96 20.15 33.72
N LEU A 2 12.37 20.28 32.45
CA LEU A 2 11.45 20.51 31.35
C LEU A 2 10.79 19.17 30.99
N VAL A 3 9.49 19.05 31.20
CA VAL A 3 8.72 17.90 30.71
C VAL A 3 8.55 18.11 29.21
N ILE A 4 9.35 17.41 28.42
CA ILE A 4 9.14 17.34 26.97
C ILE A 4 7.85 16.55 26.77
N ALA A 5 6.76 17.27 26.53
CA ALA A 5 5.55 16.69 25.98
C ALA A 5 5.91 16.13 24.60
N VAL A 6 6.12 14.82 24.52
CA VAL A 6 6.14 14.11 23.24
C VAL A 6 4.74 14.24 22.68
N LEU A 7 4.53 15.27 21.86
CA LEU A 7 3.36 15.36 21.00
C LEU A 7 3.33 14.06 20.20
N MET A 8 2.45 13.13 20.58
CA MET A 8 1.99 12.07 19.69
C MET A 8 1.31 12.75 18.52
N PHE A 9 2.11 13.18 17.54
CA PHE A 9 1.61 13.30 16.19
C PHE A 9 1.29 11.87 15.78
N CYS A 10 0.00 11.51 15.82
CA CYS A 10 -0.51 10.33 15.18
C CYS A 10 -0.15 10.49 13.70
N VAL A 11 0.99 9.93 13.27
CA VAL A 11 1.39 9.93 11.86
C VAL A 11 0.38 9.01 11.20
N PRO A 12 -0.58 9.51 10.41
CA PRO A 12 -1.54 8.63 9.76
C PRO A 12 -0.73 7.63 8.95
N SER A 13 -0.94 6.34 9.22
CA SER A 13 -0.25 5.28 8.52
C SER A 13 -0.35 5.53 7.02
N LEU A 14 0.72 5.25 6.28
CA LEU A 14 0.82 5.60 4.86
C LEU A 14 -0.22 4.83 4.00
N SER A 15 -0.75 3.75 4.57
CA SER A 15 -1.87 2.92 4.11
C SER A 15 -3.23 3.30 4.72
N ALA A 16 -3.32 4.38 5.48
CA ALA A 16 -4.57 4.83 6.09
C ALA A 16 -5.61 5.16 5.02
N LEU A 17 -6.83 4.68 5.25
CA LEU A 17 -8.01 5.05 4.49
C LEU A 17 -8.20 6.57 4.60
N ARG A 18 -8.33 7.24 3.46
CA ARG A 18 -8.59 8.68 3.36
C ARG A 18 -9.97 8.89 2.77
N GLU A 19 -10.65 9.92 3.25
CA GLU A 19 -11.99 10.26 2.80
C GLU A 19 -12.04 11.71 2.30
N SER A 20 -12.87 11.95 1.30
CA SER A 20 -13.22 13.28 0.83
C SER A 20 -14.73 13.36 0.65
N ASP A 21 -15.31 14.43 1.15
CA ASP A 21 -16.74 14.69 1.08
C ASP A 21 -16.93 16.16 0.69
N VAL A 22 -17.51 16.39 -0.48
CA VAL A 22 -17.74 17.73 -1.02
C VAL A 22 -19.15 17.85 -1.59
N GLU A 23 -19.76 19.02 -1.42
CA GLU A 23 -21.06 19.33 -2.02
C GLU A 23 -20.96 19.51 -3.54
N GLU A 24 -22.09 19.30 -4.22
CA GLU A 24 -22.27 19.55 -5.65
C GLU A 24 -21.85 20.99 -6.02
N GLY A 25 -21.07 21.10 -7.09
CA GLY A 25 -20.43 22.34 -7.55
C GLY A 25 -19.01 22.53 -7.05
N LYS A 26 -18.60 21.87 -5.94
CA LYS A 26 -17.24 21.91 -5.40
C LYS A 26 -16.34 20.86 -6.05
N THR A 27 -15.03 21.01 -5.85
CA THR A 27 -14.00 20.10 -6.37
C THR A 27 -13.35 19.36 -5.21
N SER A 28 -13.39 18.03 -5.25
CA SER A 28 -12.60 17.18 -4.37
C SER A 28 -11.17 17.12 -4.90
N ILE A 29 -10.19 17.40 -4.02
CA ILE A 29 -8.76 17.34 -4.33
C ILE A 29 -8.15 16.18 -3.55
N LEU A 30 -7.77 15.12 -4.26
CA LEU A 30 -7.12 13.95 -3.69
C LEU A 30 -5.61 14.11 -3.82
N ASN A 31 -4.87 13.89 -2.74
CA ASN A 31 -3.42 14.02 -2.72
C ASN A 31 -2.77 12.83 -2.02
N CYS A 32 -1.61 12.43 -2.55
CA CYS A 32 -0.70 11.46 -1.94
C CYS A 32 0.73 12.01 -1.75
N PRO A 33 1.44 11.57 -0.70
CA PRO A 33 2.85 11.90 -0.49
C PRO A 33 3.75 11.44 -1.65
N ALA A 34 5.00 11.93 -1.68
CA ALA A 34 5.98 11.52 -2.68
C ALA A 34 6.14 9.99 -2.72
N GLN A 35 6.29 9.42 -3.92
CA GLN A 35 6.35 7.98 -4.21
C GLN A 35 5.02 7.21 -4.14
N TYR A 36 3.96 7.80 -3.58
CA TYR A 36 2.63 7.19 -3.54
C TYR A 36 1.72 7.80 -4.59
N LYS A 37 0.77 7.01 -5.04
CA LYS A 37 -0.25 7.39 -6.00
C LYS A 37 -1.62 6.98 -5.46
N ILE A 38 -2.67 7.65 -5.94
CA ILE A 38 -4.04 7.41 -5.51
C ILE A 38 -4.47 6.01 -5.95
N SER A 39 -5.06 5.29 -5.01
CA SER A 39 -5.82 4.05 -5.20
C SER A 39 -7.22 4.27 -4.65
N LEU A 40 -8.18 4.47 -5.55
CA LEU A 40 -9.58 4.75 -5.21
C LEU A 40 -10.29 3.45 -4.83
N ILE A 41 -10.92 3.45 -3.64
CA ILE A 41 -11.54 2.27 -3.02
C ILE A 41 -13.05 2.31 -3.25
N ASP A 42 -13.68 3.44 -2.95
CA ASP A 42 -15.12 3.62 -3.13
C ASP A 42 -15.42 5.09 -3.49
N ALA A 43 -16.46 5.32 -4.28
CA ALA A 43 -17.02 6.64 -4.45
C ALA A 43 -18.53 6.60 -4.71
N LYS A 44 -19.25 7.55 -4.11
CA LYS A 44 -20.70 7.69 -4.25
C LYS A 44 -21.07 9.14 -4.50
N TYR A 45 -22.06 9.37 -5.34
CA TYR A 45 -22.61 10.69 -5.59
C TYR A 45 -24.12 10.70 -5.36
N GLY A 46 -24.63 11.62 -4.56
CA GLY A 46 -26.05 11.64 -4.20
C GLY A 46 -26.37 12.35 -2.90
N LEU A 47 -27.57 12.10 -2.38
CA LEU A 47 -28.07 12.66 -1.14
C LEU A 47 -29.03 11.66 -0.45
N HIS A 48 -28.96 11.57 0.88
CA HIS A 48 -29.76 10.64 1.69
C HIS A 48 -29.67 9.18 1.21
N ASN A 49 -30.77 8.56 0.79
CA ASN A 49 -30.79 7.19 0.27
C ASN A 49 -30.68 7.12 -1.27
N ARG A 50 -30.50 8.26 -1.96
CA ARG A 50 -30.40 8.33 -3.43
C ARG A 50 -28.97 8.57 -3.87
N PHE A 51 -28.12 7.56 -3.71
CA PHE A 51 -26.74 7.56 -4.18
C PHE A 51 -26.57 6.68 -5.43
N VAL A 52 -25.76 7.15 -6.39
CA VAL A 52 -25.23 6.34 -7.48
C VAL A 52 -23.77 5.99 -7.22
N THR A 53 -23.36 4.83 -7.70
CA THR A 53 -21.95 4.39 -7.66
C THR A 53 -21.12 5.25 -8.59
N ALA A 54 -20.18 6.00 -8.02
CA ALA A 54 -19.24 6.85 -8.75
C ALA A 54 -17.84 6.22 -8.88
N THR A 55 -17.60 5.08 -8.22
CA THR A 55 -16.28 4.42 -8.08
C THR A 55 -15.57 4.24 -9.41
N LYS A 56 -16.20 3.62 -10.41
CA LYS A 56 -15.55 3.36 -11.71
C LYS A 56 -15.08 4.64 -12.40
N LYS A 57 -15.91 5.69 -12.37
CA LYS A 57 -15.62 6.96 -13.05
C LYS A 57 -14.58 7.78 -12.28
N ALA A 58 -14.68 7.83 -10.95
CA ALA A 58 -13.68 8.48 -10.11
C ALA A 58 -12.32 7.77 -10.18
N ALA A 59 -12.31 6.43 -10.18
CA ALA A 59 -11.10 5.62 -10.33
C ALA A 59 -10.41 5.86 -11.68
N ALA A 60 -11.18 5.89 -12.78
CA ALA A 60 -10.63 6.19 -14.10
C ALA A 60 -9.96 7.57 -14.19
N LEU A 61 -10.46 8.54 -13.42
CA LEU A 61 -9.89 9.90 -13.37
C LEU A 61 -8.66 10.01 -12.47
N CYS A 62 -8.59 9.26 -11.37
CA CYS A 62 -7.62 9.50 -10.30
C CYS A 62 -6.62 8.39 -10.04
N ASN A 63 -6.95 7.11 -10.29
CA ASN A 63 -6.00 6.04 -10.12
C ASN A 63 -4.77 6.29 -10.99
N GLY A 64 -3.59 5.98 -10.48
CA GLY A 64 -2.32 6.27 -11.16
C GLY A 64 -1.67 7.59 -10.73
N LYS A 65 -2.44 8.57 -10.25
CA LYS A 65 -1.96 9.95 -10.08
C LYS A 65 -1.52 10.25 -8.65
N LYS A 66 -0.54 11.14 -8.49
CA LYS A 66 -0.14 11.68 -7.17
C LYS A 66 -1.18 12.65 -6.62
N GLN A 67 -1.75 13.46 -7.50
CA GLN A 67 -2.79 14.43 -7.23
C GLN A 67 -3.90 14.28 -8.27
N CYS A 68 -5.15 14.42 -7.84
CA CYS A 68 -6.30 14.38 -8.72
C CYS A 68 -7.37 15.36 -8.23
N SER A 69 -8.07 15.99 -9.18
CA SER A 69 -9.17 16.90 -8.90
C SER A 69 -10.43 16.39 -9.59
N ILE A 70 -11.51 16.19 -8.83
CA ILE A 70 -12.81 15.77 -9.36
C ILE A 70 -13.88 16.76 -8.95
N LYS A 71 -14.57 17.35 -9.94
CA LYS A 71 -15.74 18.20 -9.69
C LYS A 71 -16.95 17.34 -9.36
N ALA A 72 -17.60 17.62 -8.23
CA ALA A 72 -18.89 17.03 -7.87
C ALA A 72 -19.98 17.65 -8.74
N SER A 73 -20.41 16.97 -9.81
CA SER A 73 -21.44 17.51 -10.70
C SER A 73 -22.22 16.43 -11.44
N ASN A 74 -23.42 16.80 -11.87
CA ASN A 74 -24.30 15.94 -12.67
C ASN A 74 -23.70 15.63 -14.04
N GLY A 75 -22.88 16.53 -14.59
CA GLY A 75 -22.16 16.27 -15.84
C GLY A 75 -21.13 15.15 -15.70
N VAL A 76 -20.54 14.99 -14.51
CA VAL A 76 -19.59 13.89 -14.25
C VAL A 76 -20.34 12.62 -13.85
N PHE A 77 -21.29 12.67 -12.91
CA PHE A 77 -21.83 11.44 -12.29
C PHE A 77 -23.30 11.13 -12.62
N GLY A 78 -23.95 11.97 -13.43
CA GLY A 78 -25.41 11.93 -13.58
C GLY A 78 -26.13 12.60 -12.41
N ASP A 79 -27.45 12.77 -12.52
CA ASP A 79 -28.27 13.38 -11.46
C ASP A 79 -29.15 12.36 -10.74
N PRO A 80 -28.69 11.79 -9.61
CA PRO A 80 -29.45 10.82 -8.83
C PRO A 80 -30.59 11.42 -8.01
N TYR A 81 -30.62 12.76 -7.83
CA TYR A 81 -31.66 13.43 -7.06
C TYR A 81 -31.88 14.85 -7.58
N LYS A 82 -32.71 14.95 -8.62
CA LYS A 82 -33.06 16.21 -9.28
C LYS A 82 -33.60 17.25 -8.31
N GLY A 83 -33.18 18.50 -8.48
CA GLY A 83 -33.61 19.64 -7.67
C GLY A 83 -33.02 19.67 -6.25
N LYS A 84 -32.14 18.74 -5.89
CA LYS A 84 -31.45 18.71 -4.60
C LYS A 84 -29.93 18.79 -4.82
N LYS A 85 -29.25 19.53 -3.93
CA LYS A 85 -27.79 19.58 -3.88
C LYS A 85 -27.26 18.25 -3.34
N LYS A 86 -26.44 17.58 -4.14
CA LYS A 86 -25.85 16.28 -3.79
C LYS A 86 -24.46 16.44 -3.19
N ARG A 87 -23.86 15.33 -2.77
CA ARG A 87 -22.49 15.25 -2.26
C ARG A 87 -21.73 14.16 -2.99
N LEU A 88 -20.45 14.39 -3.20
CA LEU A 88 -19.50 13.40 -3.69
C LEU A 88 -18.69 12.90 -2.50
N LEU A 89 -18.88 11.62 -2.17
CA LEU A 89 -18.15 10.89 -1.14
C LEU A 89 -17.10 10.03 -1.84
N ILE A 90 -15.83 10.18 -1.48
CA ILE A 90 -14.73 9.38 -2.02
C ILE A 90 -13.94 8.78 -0.86
N LYS A 91 -13.67 7.48 -0.94
CA LYS A 91 -12.72 6.76 -0.09
C LYS A 91 -11.55 6.30 -0.95
N TYR A 92 -10.33 6.61 -0.54
CA TYR A 92 -9.13 6.25 -1.27
C TYR A 92 -7.97 5.97 -0.32
N SER A 93 -6.91 5.34 -0.81
CA SER A 93 -5.65 5.21 -0.11
C SER A 93 -4.50 5.69 -1.00
N CYS A 94 -3.35 5.89 -0.38
CA CYS A 94 -2.11 6.16 -1.09
C CYS A 94 -1.32 4.87 -1.18
N ALA A 95 -1.23 4.32 -2.39
CA ALA A 95 -0.53 3.08 -2.67
C ALA A 95 0.59 3.35 -3.68
N HIS A 96 1.63 2.52 -3.68
CA HIS A 96 2.49 2.47 -4.86
C HIS A 96 1.66 1.82 -5.97
N ASN A 97 1.27 2.59 -6.99
CA ASN A 97 0.43 2.01 -8.05
C ASN A 97 1.18 0.87 -8.74
N GLY A 98 0.46 -0.22 -8.99
CA GLY A 98 1.05 -1.45 -9.52
C GLY A 98 1.57 -2.40 -8.44
N GLU A 99 1.27 -2.17 -7.17
CA GLU A 99 1.43 -3.21 -6.14
C GLU A 99 0.54 -4.41 -6.44
N THR A 100 1.15 -5.56 -6.74
CA THR A 100 0.45 -6.84 -6.80
C THR A 100 0.03 -7.31 -5.40
N SER A 101 -0.78 -8.37 -5.34
CA SER A 101 -0.99 -9.12 -4.10
C SER A 101 0.34 -9.49 -3.44
N THR A 102 0.35 -9.54 -2.11
CA THR A 102 1.51 -9.97 -1.32
C THR A 102 1.92 -11.38 -1.73
N LYS A 103 3.21 -11.56 -2.01
CA LYS A 103 3.87 -12.83 -2.32
C LYS A 103 4.75 -13.23 -1.13
N ILE A 104 4.95 -14.53 -0.95
CA ILE A 104 5.83 -15.10 0.07
C ILE A 104 6.90 -15.93 -0.62
N ALA A 105 8.16 -15.66 -0.30
CA ALA A 105 9.29 -16.49 -0.70
C ALA A 105 9.94 -17.08 0.56
N ASN A 106 10.24 -18.37 0.52
CA ASN A 106 10.81 -19.09 1.66
C ASN A 106 12.18 -19.67 1.30
N GLY A 107 13.09 -19.71 2.28
CA GLY A 107 14.38 -20.39 2.20
C GLY A 107 14.60 -21.25 3.45
N LYS A 108 15.37 -22.33 3.32
CA LYS A 108 15.80 -23.16 4.45
C LYS A 108 17.29 -23.01 4.67
N GLU A 109 17.68 -22.85 5.93
CA GLU A 109 19.09 -22.71 6.31
C GLU A 109 19.97 -23.81 5.69
N HIS A 110 21.06 -23.39 5.03
CA HIS A 110 22.02 -24.24 4.32
C HIS A 110 21.41 -25.19 3.26
N THR A 111 20.16 -24.96 2.85
CA THR A 111 19.44 -25.85 1.93
C THR A 111 18.91 -25.08 0.73
N SER A 112 18.30 -23.92 0.94
CA SER A 112 17.70 -23.13 -0.15
C SER A 112 17.64 -21.64 0.14
N SER A 113 17.62 -20.85 -0.93
CA SER A 113 17.43 -19.40 -0.89
C SER A 113 15.97 -19.04 -1.14
N ALA A 114 15.50 -17.95 -0.53
CA ALA A 114 14.21 -17.36 -0.86
C ALA A 114 14.30 -16.65 -2.23
N SER A 115 13.55 -17.13 -3.22
CA SER A 115 13.52 -16.54 -4.57
C SER A 115 12.33 -15.59 -4.72
N LEU A 116 12.62 -14.31 -4.89
CA LEU A 116 11.65 -13.26 -5.14
C LEU A 116 11.64 -12.95 -6.63
N LYS A 117 10.47 -12.99 -7.26
CA LYS A 117 10.31 -12.67 -8.68
C LYS A 117 9.05 -11.87 -8.98
N CYS A 118 9.20 -10.90 -9.88
CA CYS A 118 8.13 -10.09 -10.43
C CYS A 118 8.00 -10.25 -11.94
N SER A 119 6.79 -10.65 -12.38
CA SER A 119 6.48 -10.79 -13.80
C SER A 119 6.03 -9.46 -14.39
N GLY A 120 6.47 -9.18 -15.62
CA GLY A 120 6.11 -7.97 -16.36
C GLY A 120 7.19 -6.88 -16.32
N ILE A 121 7.33 -6.16 -17.44
CA ILE A 121 8.44 -5.24 -17.71
C ILE A 121 8.46 -4.04 -16.76
N LYS A 122 7.31 -3.63 -16.22
CA LYS A 122 7.22 -2.45 -15.32
C LYS A 122 7.38 -2.74 -13.83
N TYR A 123 7.23 -3.99 -13.38
CA TYR A 123 7.15 -4.30 -11.94
C TYR A 123 8.49 -4.68 -11.30
N THR A 124 8.85 -4.08 -10.18
CA THR A 124 10.04 -4.38 -9.37
C THR A 124 9.65 -4.85 -7.96
N ILE A 125 10.59 -5.48 -7.26
CA ILE A 125 10.39 -6.02 -5.92
C ILE A 125 10.32 -4.88 -4.90
N ARG A 126 9.36 -4.97 -3.99
CA ARG A 126 9.30 -4.21 -2.74
C ARG A 126 9.11 -5.16 -1.57
N VAL A 127 10.10 -5.23 -0.69
CA VAL A 127 10.06 -6.08 0.51
C VAL A 127 9.24 -5.41 1.59
N ILE A 128 8.23 -6.13 2.08
CA ILE A 128 7.37 -5.70 3.19
C ILE A 128 8.03 -6.10 4.52
N GLU A 129 8.43 -7.36 4.62
CA GLU A 129 8.89 -7.98 5.87
C GLU A 129 9.75 -9.20 5.54
N ALA A 130 10.79 -9.43 6.32
CA ALA A 130 11.59 -10.65 6.24
C ALA A 130 11.98 -11.12 7.64
N GLU A 131 11.78 -12.41 7.90
CA GLU A 131 12.03 -13.02 9.21
C GLU A 131 12.86 -14.29 9.03
N TYR A 132 13.82 -14.51 9.92
CA TYR A 132 14.65 -15.71 9.93
C TYR A 132 14.61 -16.35 11.31
N GLY A 133 14.27 -17.64 11.38
CA GLY A 133 14.09 -18.29 12.67
C GLY A 133 13.30 -19.59 12.64
N ILE A 134 12.85 -20.02 13.82
CA ILE A 134 12.03 -21.22 13.98
C ILE A 134 11.15 -21.10 15.24
N SER A 135 9.93 -21.64 15.16
CA SER A 135 8.95 -21.65 16.25
C SER A 135 8.66 -20.24 16.78
N GLN A 136 9.10 -19.90 18.01
CA GLN A 136 8.88 -18.58 18.64
C GLN A 136 10.14 -17.71 18.64
N ARG A 137 11.22 -18.12 17.96
CA ARG A 137 12.49 -17.40 17.93
C ARG A 137 12.78 -16.93 16.50
N TRP A 138 12.56 -15.65 16.24
CA TRP A 138 12.73 -15.01 14.93
C TRP A 138 13.55 -13.73 15.05
N ASN A 139 14.46 -13.53 14.11
CA ASN A 139 15.16 -12.27 13.91
C ASN A 139 14.54 -11.53 12.73
N ASP A 140 14.33 -10.22 12.88
CA ASP A 140 13.92 -9.34 11.80
C ASP A 140 15.09 -9.08 10.83
N GLY A 141 14.93 -9.58 9.61
CA GLY A 141 15.86 -9.40 8.49
C GLY A 141 15.46 -8.30 7.51
N THR A 142 14.32 -7.62 7.72
CA THR A 142 13.64 -6.79 6.72
C THR A 142 14.56 -5.76 6.07
N SER A 143 15.29 -4.98 6.87
CA SER A 143 16.20 -3.94 6.35
C SER A 143 17.37 -4.51 5.53
N LYS A 144 17.84 -5.72 5.83
CA LYS A 144 18.93 -6.37 5.08
C LYS A 144 18.40 -6.85 3.72
N VAL A 145 17.22 -7.48 3.72
CA VAL A 145 16.57 -7.96 2.49
C VAL A 145 16.15 -6.79 1.59
N ARG A 146 15.63 -5.68 2.15
CA ARG A 146 15.32 -4.46 1.38
C ARG A 146 16.54 -3.92 0.64
N LYS A 147 17.66 -3.74 1.35
CA LYS A 147 18.92 -3.27 0.75
C LYS A 147 19.39 -4.16 -0.41
N MET A 148 19.11 -5.45 -0.33
CA MET A 148 19.52 -6.42 -1.34
C MET A 148 18.55 -6.50 -2.52
N CYS A 149 17.23 -6.38 -2.30
CA CYS A 149 16.22 -6.78 -3.28
C CYS A 149 15.31 -5.66 -3.78
N ASP A 150 15.16 -4.54 -3.06
CA ASP A 150 14.21 -3.50 -3.48
C ASP A 150 14.62 -2.91 -4.83
N GLY A 151 13.64 -2.74 -5.72
CA GLY A 151 13.86 -2.21 -7.07
C GLY A 151 14.34 -3.24 -8.10
N LEU A 152 14.67 -4.48 -7.70
CA LEU A 152 15.08 -5.53 -8.63
C LEU A 152 13.89 -6.27 -9.26
N LYS A 153 14.12 -7.00 -10.36
CA LYS A 153 13.13 -7.88 -10.99
C LYS A 153 13.06 -9.26 -10.35
N GLU A 154 14.23 -9.76 -10.00
CA GLU A 154 14.47 -11.06 -9.41
C GLU A 154 15.56 -10.91 -8.36
N CYS A 155 15.40 -11.57 -7.22
CA CYS A 155 16.34 -11.51 -6.11
C CYS A 155 16.36 -12.85 -5.40
N MET A 156 17.55 -13.37 -5.07
CA MET A 156 17.71 -14.59 -4.28
C MET A 156 18.34 -14.26 -2.95
N VAL A 157 17.67 -14.59 -1.86
CA VAL A 157 18.15 -14.29 -0.50
C VAL A 157 18.57 -15.58 0.20
N PRO A 158 19.86 -15.76 0.52
CA PRO A 158 20.33 -16.98 1.17
C PRO A 158 19.87 -17.02 2.63
N ALA A 159 19.37 -18.17 3.08
CA ALA A 159 19.01 -18.39 4.48
C ALA A 159 20.27 -18.79 5.28
N VAL A 160 21.00 -17.82 5.85
CA VAL A 160 22.26 -18.06 6.58
C VAL A 160 22.43 -17.16 7.81
N ASN A 161 23.09 -17.69 8.85
CA ASN A 161 23.27 -17.01 10.15
C ASN A 161 24.09 -15.72 10.05
N TYR A 162 25.10 -15.68 9.19
CA TYR A 162 25.91 -14.47 9.01
C TYR A 162 25.06 -13.26 8.55
N MET A 163 23.99 -13.51 7.79
CA MET A 163 23.14 -12.44 7.25
C MET A 163 22.08 -11.95 8.26
N PHE A 164 21.54 -12.86 9.09
CA PHE A 164 20.37 -12.59 9.93
C PHE A 164 20.60 -12.78 11.43
N GLY A 165 21.79 -13.22 11.84
CA GLY A 165 22.06 -13.74 13.18
C GLY A 165 21.47 -15.14 13.39
N ASP A 166 21.90 -15.83 14.45
CA ASP A 166 21.35 -17.13 14.83
C ASP A 166 20.36 -16.99 16.01
N PRO A 167 19.04 -16.94 15.76
CA PRO A 167 18.01 -16.88 16.80
C PRO A 167 17.83 -18.20 17.57
N ALA A 168 18.32 -19.32 17.05
CA ALA A 168 18.06 -20.65 17.58
C ALA A 168 19.23 -21.60 17.29
N VAL A 169 20.30 -21.44 18.06
CA VAL A 169 21.53 -22.25 17.95
C VAL A 169 21.21 -23.74 18.00
N GLY A 170 21.81 -24.51 17.09
CA GLY A 170 21.64 -25.95 16.98
C GLY A 170 20.34 -26.40 16.31
N LYS A 171 19.47 -25.47 15.89
CA LYS A 171 18.26 -25.79 15.11
C LYS A 171 18.36 -25.20 13.71
N LYS A 172 17.85 -25.96 12.72
CA LYS A 172 17.69 -25.45 11.36
C LYS A 172 16.59 -24.41 11.32
N LYS A 173 16.86 -23.27 10.71
CA LYS A 173 15.94 -22.12 10.64
C LYS A 173 15.34 -21.96 9.25
N ASP A 174 14.19 -21.32 9.21
CA ASP A 174 13.49 -20.92 7.99
C ASP A 174 13.63 -19.42 7.78
N LEU A 175 13.82 -19.00 6.54
CA LEU A 175 13.70 -17.61 6.09
C LEU A 175 12.34 -17.44 5.44
N ARG A 176 11.57 -16.44 5.86
CA ARG A 176 10.30 -16.04 5.25
C ARG A 176 10.37 -14.59 4.81
N VAL A 177 10.18 -14.34 3.51
CA VAL A 177 10.17 -12.99 2.95
C VAL A 177 8.80 -12.69 2.36
N ARG A 178 8.13 -11.66 2.88
CA ARG A 178 6.91 -11.09 2.32
C ARG A 178 7.26 -9.89 1.46
N TYR A 179 6.79 -9.90 0.22
CA TYR A 179 7.06 -8.84 -0.73
C TYR A 179 5.88 -8.60 -1.66
N LYS A 180 5.93 -7.50 -2.39
CA LYS A 180 5.02 -7.20 -3.51
C LYS A 180 5.83 -6.82 -4.73
N CYS A 181 5.21 -6.93 -5.88
CA CYS A 181 5.73 -6.38 -7.13
C CYS A 181 5.07 -5.03 -7.37
N THR A 182 5.84 -3.98 -7.65
CA THR A 182 5.38 -2.58 -7.73
C THR A 182 5.84 -1.95 -9.03
N SER A 183 4.99 -1.16 -9.69
CA SER A 183 5.29 -0.52 -10.99
C SER A 183 5.80 0.90 -10.85
#